data_AF-A0A526YHK8-F1
#
_entry.id   AF-A0A526YHK8-F1
#
_cell.length_a   1.000
_cell.length_b   1.000
_cell.length_c   1.000
_cell.angle_alpha   90.00
_cell.angle_beta   90.00
_cell.angle_gamma   90.00
#
_symmetry.space_group_name_H-M   'P 1'
#
loop_
_entity.id
_entity.type
_entity.pdbx_description
1 polymer ?
#
loop_
_entity_poly.entity_id
_entity_poly.type
_entity_poly.pdbx_seq_one_letter_code
_entity_poly.pdbx_strand_id
1 'polypeptide(L)'
;AEPFAMSLAAASKHIKTLENAGLIRREVRGRTHICRLEPGPLASAHQWLGFYERFWTNRLDVLERLLREEDARKAPGDSWARDDSRKSPASREGDDQ
;
A
#
# COMPACT_ATOMS: atom_id res chain seq x y z
N ALA A 1 -16.48 -19.69 23.84
CA ALA A 1 -15.27 -19.09 23.25
C ALA A 1 -15.44 -17.58 23.15
N GLU A 2 -16.01 -16.93 24.17
CA GLU A 2 -15.97 -15.47 24.26
C GLU A 2 -14.50 -15.06 24.37
N PRO A 3 -14.00 -14.09 23.57
CA PRO A 3 -14.68 -13.02 22.84
C PRO A 3 -14.93 -13.27 21.33
N PHE A 4 -14.76 -14.49 20.84
CA PHE A 4 -14.88 -14.80 19.41
C PHE A 4 -16.24 -15.40 19.07
N ALA A 5 -16.82 -14.97 17.94
CA ALA A 5 -18.05 -15.54 17.39
C ALA A 5 -17.78 -16.92 16.73
N MET A 6 -17.31 -17.89 17.53
CA MET A 6 -17.04 -19.27 17.08
C MET A 6 -17.32 -20.29 18.18
N SER A 7 -17.53 -21.55 17.79
CA SER A 7 -17.69 -22.64 18.75
C SER A 7 -16.37 -23.01 19.43
N LEU A 8 -16.44 -23.64 20.61
CA LEU A 8 -15.25 -24.14 21.31
C LEU A 8 -14.48 -25.19 20.49
N ALA A 9 -15.20 -26.01 19.72
CA ALA A 9 -14.60 -26.99 18.81
C ALA A 9 -13.82 -26.30 17.68
N ALA A 10 -14.37 -25.23 17.10
CA ALA A 10 -13.69 -24.42 16.09
C ALA A 10 -12.42 -23.77 16.67
N ALA A 11 -12.54 -23.12 17.83
CA ALA A 11 -11.39 -22.54 18.53
C ALA A 11 -10.30 -23.59 18.81
N SER A 12 -10.68 -24.79 19.29
CA SER A 12 -9.74 -25.89 19.54
C SER A 12 -9.03 -26.36 18.27
N LYS A 13 -9.72 -26.37 17.14
CA LYS A 13 -9.12 -26.69 15.83
C LYS A 13 -8.07 -25.64 15.44
N HIS A 14 -8.39 -24.35 15.58
CA HIS A 14 -7.43 -23.28 15.29
C HIS A 14 -6.20 -23.34 16.19
N ILE A 15 -6.38 -23.56 17.50
CA ILE A 15 -5.27 -23.73 18.44
C ILE A 15 -4.36 -24.88 18.02
N LYS A 16 -4.91 -26.05 17.65
CA LYS A 16 -4.10 -27.17 17.13
C LYS A 16 -3.33 -26.80 15.86
N THR A 17 -3.97 -26.10 14.92
CA THR A 17 -3.28 -25.67 13.69
C THR A 17 -2.12 -24.72 14.01
N LEU A 18 -2.32 -23.76 14.91
CA LEU A 18 -1.28 -22.82 15.33
C LEU A 18 -0.15 -23.52 16.08
N GLU A 19 -0.46 -24.51 16.91
CA GLU A 19 0.52 -25.32 17.64
C GLU A 19 1.36 -26.15 16.66
N ASN A 20 0.72 -26.79 15.67
CA ASN A 20 1.41 -27.53 14.61
C ASN A 20 2.31 -26.64 13.75
N ALA A 21 1.93 -25.38 13.53
CA ALA A 21 2.75 -24.38 12.85
C ALA A 21 3.88 -23.81 13.74
N GLY A 22 3.95 -24.24 15.01
CA GLY A 22 4.91 -23.74 15.99
C GLY A 22 4.63 -22.31 16.48
N LEU A 23 3.50 -21.71 16.09
CA LEU A 23 3.14 -20.32 16.38
C LEU A 23 2.60 -20.14 17.80
N ILE A 24 2.22 -21.22 18.47
CA ILE A 24 1.85 -21.19 19.89
C ILE A 24 2.44 -22.40 20.61
N ARG A 25 2.62 -22.24 21.92
CA ARG A 25 2.91 -23.32 22.86
C ARG A 25 1.74 -23.49 23.81
N ARG A 26 1.27 -24.72 23.98
CA ARG A 26 0.21 -25.07 24.92
C ARG A 26 0.76 -25.79 26.15
N GLU A 27 0.29 -25.38 27.32
CA GLU A 27 0.59 -25.99 28.61
C GLU A 27 -0.73 -26.40 29.27
N VAL A 28 -0.85 -27.66 29.70
CA VAL A 28 -2.05 -28.15 30.40
C VAL A 28 -1.83 -28.04 31.90
N ARG A 29 -2.62 -27.21 32.57
CA ARG A 29 -2.66 -27.05 34.03
C ARG A 29 -4.00 -27.52 34.57
N GLY A 30 -4.06 -28.79 34.95
CA GLY A 30 -5.30 -29.43 35.41
C GLY A 30 -6.36 -29.41 34.30
N ARG A 31 -7.48 -28.72 34.54
CA ARG A 31 -8.58 -28.57 33.56
C ARG A 31 -8.40 -27.38 32.62
N THR A 32 -7.35 -26.59 32.80
CA THR A 32 -7.12 -25.33 32.07
C THR A 32 -5.99 -25.52 31.07
N HIS A 33 -6.19 -25.05 29.84
CA HIS A 33 -5.15 -24.99 28.82
C HIS A 33 -4.63 -23.56 28.72
N ILE A 34 -3.35 -23.36 29.02
CA ILE A 34 -2.67 -22.07 28.86
C ILE A 34 -1.98 -22.09 27.50
N CYS A 35 -2.31 -21.14 26.64
CA CYS A 35 -1.68 -20.97 25.33
C CYS A 35 -0.81 -19.72 25.35
N ARG A 36 0.44 -19.83 24.92
CA ARG A 36 1.37 -18.71 24.73
C ARG A 36 1.75 -18.58 23.27
N LEU A 37 1.85 -17.35 22.77
CA LEU A 37 2.32 -17.08 21.42
C LEU A 37 3.83 -17.32 21.32
N GLU A 38 4.25 -17.95 20.24
CA GLU A 38 5.66 -18.20 19.90
C GLU A 38 5.93 -17.52 18.54
N PRO A 39 6.48 -16.30 18.51
CA PRO A 39 6.65 -15.55 17.27
C PRO A 39 7.81 -16.06 16.41
N GLY A 40 8.64 -16.97 16.93
CA GLY A 40 9.85 -17.48 16.27
C GLY A 40 9.61 -17.93 14.82
N PRO A 41 8.64 -18.83 14.55
CA PRO A 41 8.37 -19.29 13.17
C PRO A 41 7.89 -18.20 12.21
N LEU A 42 7.35 -17.09 12.74
CA LEU A 42 6.93 -15.96 11.92
C LEU A 42 8.12 -15.16 11.35
N ALA A 43 9.31 -15.28 11.96
CA ALA A 43 10.51 -14.58 11.52
C ALA A 43 10.91 -15.00 10.09
N SER A 44 10.81 -16.27 9.75
CA SER A 44 11.13 -16.77 8.40
C SER A 44 10.17 -16.22 7.35
N ALA A 45 8.87 -16.16 7.66
CA ALA A 45 7.87 -15.54 6.78
C ALA A 45 8.15 -14.04 6.59
N HIS A 46 8.49 -13.34 7.68
CA HIS A 46 8.84 -11.93 7.63
C HIS A 46 10.09 -11.65 6.79
N GLN A 47 11.14 -12.47 6.92
CA GLN A 47 12.35 -12.35 6.10
C GLN A 47 12.04 -12.54 4.61
N TRP A 48 11.21 -13.52 4.28
CA TRP A 48 10.80 -13.77 2.90
C TRP A 48 9.99 -12.60 2.33
N LEU A 49 9.05 -12.06 3.11
CA LEU A 49 8.29 -10.87 2.71
C LEU A 49 9.20 -9.66 2.50
N GLY A 50 10.15 -9.41 3.39
CA GLY A 50 11.11 -8.31 3.26
C GLY A 50 12.01 -8.45 2.03
N PHE A 51 12.32 -9.67 1.59
CA PHE A 51 13.03 -9.89 0.32
C PHE A 51 12.19 -9.41 -0.88
N TYR A 52 10.91 -9.79 -0.93
CA TYR A 52 10.01 -9.39 -2.02
C TYR A 52 9.66 -7.90 -1.99
N GLU A 53 9.51 -7.34 -0.80
CA GLU A 53 9.31 -5.90 -0.63
C GLU A 53 10.44 -5.13 -1.30
N ARG A 54 11.70 -5.43 -0.97
CA ARG A 54 12.87 -4.78 -1.61
C ARG A 54 12.90 -4.98 -3.12
N PHE A 55 12.59 -6.19 -3.58
CA PHE A 55 12.55 -6.48 -5.02
C PHE A 55 11.54 -5.60 -5.76
N TRP A 56 10.32 -5.48 -5.23
CA TRP A 56 9.27 -4.69 -5.86
C TRP A 56 9.50 -3.20 -5.73
N THR A 57 9.91 -2.71 -4.57
CA THR A 57 10.25 -1.28 -4.37
C THR A 57 11.29 -0.84 -5.38
N ASN A 58 12.41 -1.56 -5.50
CA ASN A 58 13.47 -1.21 -6.46
C ASN A 58 12.96 -1.16 -7.91
N ARG A 59 12.05 -2.08 -8.29
CA ARG A 59 11.52 -2.14 -9.66
C ARG A 59 10.54 -1.00 -9.92
N LEU A 60 9.75 -0.62 -8.93
CA LEU A 60 8.84 0.51 -8.99
C LEU A 60 9.59 1.84 -9.04
N ASP A 61 10.68 1.99 -8.28
CA ASP A 61 11.53 3.19 -8.32
C ASP A 61 12.15 3.41 -9.71
N VAL A 62 12.59 2.32 -10.36
CA VAL A 62 13.11 2.37 -11.73
C VAL A 62 12.01 2.79 -12.71
N LEU A 63 10.81 2.22 -12.57
CA LEU A 63 9.67 2.58 -13.42
C LEU A 63 9.28 4.06 -13.24
N GLU A 64 9.21 4.52 -11.99
CA GLU A 64 8.91 5.92 -11.66
C GLU A 64 9.91 6.85 -12.34
N ARG A 65 11.22 6.55 -12.26
CA ARG A 65 12.25 7.35 -12.90
C ARG A 65 12.06 7.42 -14.42
N LEU A 66 11.81 6.28 -15.08
CA LEU A 66 11.62 6.22 -16.53
C LEU A 66 10.40 7.04 -16.98
N LEU A 67 9.30 6.99 -16.22
CA LEU A 67 8.10 7.78 -16.51
C LEU A 67 8.36 9.28 -16.36
N ARG A 68 9.05 9.69 -15.28
CA ARG A 68 9.44 11.10 -15.07
C ARG A 68 10.35 11.62 -16.19
N GLU A 69 11.28 10.79 -16.68
CA GLU A 69 12.14 11.11 -17.82
C GLU A 69 11.35 11.21 -19.14
N GLU A 70 10.31 10.40 -19.33
CA GLU A 70 9.40 10.52 -20.48
C GLU A 70 8.59 11.82 -20.42
N ASP A 71 8.00 12.15 -19.27
CA ASP A 71 7.22 13.37 -19.08
C ASP A 71 8.09 14.62 -19.28
N ALA A 72 9.30 14.62 -18.72
CA ALA A 72 10.26 15.71 -18.90
C ALA A 72 10.69 15.89 -20.38
N ARG A 73 10.80 14.79 -21.15
CA ARG A 73 11.09 14.84 -22.59
C ARG A 73 9.90 15.30 -23.43
N LYS A 74 8.66 15.01 -23.00
CA LYS A 74 7.44 15.51 -23.66
C LYS A 74 7.23 17.01 -23.42
N ALA A 75 7.84 17.58 -22.38
CA ALA A 75 7.89 19.02 -22.15
C ALA A 75 9.05 19.67 -22.94
N PRO A 76 8.80 20.03 -24.21
CA PRO A 76 8.93 21.45 -24.56
C PRO A 76 7.85 21.87 -25.57
N GLY A 77 6.82 22.59 -25.14
CA GLY A 77 5.87 23.15 -26.10
C GLY A 77 4.45 23.47 -25.65
N ASP A 78 4.19 23.81 -24.38
CA ASP A 78 3.02 24.64 -24.05
C ASP A 78 3.27 26.06 -24.59
N SER A 79 3.19 26.13 -25.90
CA SER A 79 3.31 27.30 -26.78
C SER A 79 2.07 28.19 -26.72
N TRP A 80 1.19 27.99 -25.73
CA TRP A 80 -0.08 28.71 -25.64
C TRP A 80 0.05 30.11 -25.00
N ALA A 81 1.21 30.49 -24.44
CA ALA A 81 1.39 31.78 -23.76
C ALA A 81 1.75 32.98 -24.68
N ARG A 82 1.52 32.91 -26.01
CA ARG A 82 1.86 34.03 -26.94
C ARG A 82 0.69 34.63 -27.73
N ASP A 83 -0.54 34.17 -27.56
CA ASP A 83 -1.69 34.70 -28.32
C ASP A 83 -2.83 35.19 -27.42
N ASP A 84 -2.52 36.03 -26.42
CA ASP A 84 -3.53 36.80 -25.68
C ASP A 84 -3.21 38.31 -25.70
N SER A 85 -2.76 38.83 -26.84
CA SER A 85 -2.49 40.27 -27.01
C SER A 85 -3.26 40.91 -28.15
N ARG A 86 -4.32 40.24 -28.67
CA ARG A 86 -5.20 40.81 -29.70
C ARG A 86 -6.68 40.76 -29.29
N LYS A 87 -7.00 41.24 -28.09
CA LYS A 87 -8.34 41.77 -27.82
C LYS A 87 -8.32 42.91 -26.81
N SER A 88 -8.09 44.13 -27.29
CA SER A 88 -8.66 45.33 -26.66
C SER A 88 -10.01 45.62 -27.31
N PRO A 89 -11.13 45.51 -26.57
CA PRO A 89 -12.39 46.11 -26.97
C PRO A 89 -12.54 47.45 -26.24
N ALA A 90 -12.35 48.58 -26.91
CA ALA A 90 -12.93 49.86 -26.48
C ALA A 90 -12.64 51.00 -27.47
N SER A 91 -13.74 51.46 -28.08
CA SER A 91 -14.07 52.88 -28.26
C SER A 91 -13.36 53.67 -29.36
N ARG A 92 -14.11 53.93 -30.44
CA ARG A 92 -14.43 55.30 -30.87
C ARG A 92 -15.71 55.29 -31.72
N GLU A 93 -16.74 55.83 -31.09
CA GLU A 93 -18.04 56.20 -31.63
C GLU A 93 -18.05 57.73 -31.79
N GLY A 94 -18.82 58.25 -32.76
CA GLY A 94 -19.00 59.70 -33.04
C GLY A 94 -18.28 60.13 -34.31
N ASP A 95 -18.81 59.92 -35.52
CA ASP A 95 -19.99 60.58 -36.14
C ASP A 95 -19.64 61.98 -36.68
N ASP A 96 -20.00 62.18 -37.94
CA ASP A 96 -19.80 63.36 -38.77
C ASP A 96 -20.81 64.46 -38.39
N GLN A 97 -20.45 65.71 -38.71
CA GLN A 97 -21.30 66.91 -38.86
C GLN A 97 -21.54 67.81 -37.64
#